data_AF-A0A942AZU7-F1
#
_entry.id   AF-A0A942AZU7-F1
#
_cell.length_a   1.000
_cell.length_b   1.000
_cell.length_c   1.000
_cell.angle_alpha   90.00
_cell.angle_beta   90.00
_cell.angle_gamma   90.00
#
_symmetry.space_group_name_H-M   'P 1'
#
loop_
_entity.id
_entity.type
_entity.pdbx_description
1 polymer ?
#
loop_
_entity_poly.entity_id
_entity_poly.type
_entity_poly.pdbx_seq_one_letter_code
_entity_poly.pdbx_strand_id
1 'polypeptide(L)'
;MSNEEKPQQEGMLQIEISPEVAQGTYANLAMIAHSTSEVIIDFVCMMPGLPKANVKSRIVMAPEHAKRLLYALQDNINRYEHNFG
;
A
#
# COMPACT_ATOMS: atom_id res chain seq x y z
N MET A 1 -47.06 -8.94 -0.12
CA MET A 1 -45.91 -9.33 0.73
C MET A 1 -44.67 -9.06 -0.10
N SER A 2 -43.96 -7.98 0.21
CA SER A 2 -42.84 -7.46 -0.55
C SER A 2 -41.65 -8.41 -0.42
N ASN A 3 -41.09 -8.84 -1.55
CA ASN A 3 -39.94 -9.71 -1.60
C ASN A 3 -38.69 -8.88 -1.24
N GLU A 4 -38.13 -9.08 -0.05
CA GLU A 4 -36.86 -8.46 0.35
C GLU A 4 -35.72 -9.18 -0.37
N GLU A 5 -35.22 -8.57 -1.45
CA GLU A 5 -33.98 -8.97 -2.10
C GLU A 5 -32.81 -8.67 -1.16
N LYS A 6 -32.23 -9.71 -0.57
CA LYS A 6 -30.99 -9.62 0.21
C LYS A 6 -29.86 -9.16 -0.72
N PRO A 7 -29.05 -8.15 -0.34
CA PRO A 7 -27.92 -7.73 -1.15
C PRO A 7 -26.96 -8.90 -1.28
N GLN A 8 -26.70 -9.33 -2.51
CA GLN A 8 -25.61 -10.25 -2.82
C GLN A 8 -24.31 -9.62 -2.31
N GLN A 9 -23.68 -10.27 -1.34
CA GLN A 9 -22.30 -9.98 -0.97
C GLN A 9 -21.45 -10.31 -2.19
N GLU A 10 -21.14 -9.28 -2.99
CA GLU A 10 -20.20 -9.35 -4.10
C GLU A 10 -18.90 -9.98 -3.60
N GLY A 11 -18.46 -11.01 -4.32
CA GLY A 11 -17.41 -11.93 -3.89
C GLY A 11 -16.20 -11.19 -3.33
N MET A 12 -15.92 -11.42 -2.04
CA MET A 12 -14.67 -11.00 -1.43
C MET A 12 -13.55 -11.62 -2.28
N LEU A 13 -12.78 -10.77 -2.97
CA LEU A 13 -11.62 -11.22 -3.71
C LEU A 13 -10.70 -11.92 -2.71
N GLN A 14 -10.50 -13.23 -2.87
CA GLN A 14 -9.58 -13.96 -2.00
C GLN A 14 -8.17 -13.57 -2.40
N ILE A 15 -7.53 -12.72 -1.60
CA ILE A 15 -6.16 -12.29 -1.80
C ILE A 15 -5.26 -13.35 -1.17
N GLU A 16 -4.53 -14.09 -2.01
CA GLU A 16 -3.50 -15.01 -1.55
C GLU A 16 -2.18 -14.25 -1.29
N ILE A 17 -1.51 -14.58 -0.19
CA ILE A 17 -0.18 -14.06 0.15
C ILE A 17 0.78 -15.23 0.29
N SER A 18 1.87 -15.21 -0.46
CA SER A 18 2.90 -16.24 -0.33
C SER A 18 3.62 -16.09 1.02
N PRO A 19 4.14 -17.19 1.61
CA PRO A 19 4.89 -17.11 2.87
C PRO A 19 6.08 -16.15 2.81
N GLU A 20 6.71 -16.01 1.65
CA GLU A 20 7.82 -15.08 1.43
C GLU A 20 7.36 -13.61 1.51
N VAL A 21 6.26 -13.25 0.84
CA VAL A 21 5.71 -11.89 0.88
C VAL A 21 5.15 -11.56 2.27
N ALA A 22 4.61 -12.56 2.97
CA ALA A 22 4.07 -12.40 4.32
C ALA A 22 5.12 -11.99 5.37
N GLN A 23 6.40 -12.31 5.16
CA GLN A 23 7.49 -11.85 6.03
C GLN A 23 7.69 -10.32 5.97
N GLY A 24 7.23 -9.71 4.88
CA GLY A 24 7.43 -8.29 4.62
C GLY A 24 8.88 -7.95 4.27
N THR A 25 9.11 -6.70 3.91
CA THR A 25 10.44 -6.18 3.64
C THR A 25 10.63 -4.87 4.37
N TYR A 26 11.67 -4.78 5.19
CA TYR A 26 11.98 -3.56 5.92
C TYR A 26 12.44 -2.45 4.97
N ALA A 27 11.85 -1.26 5.15
CA ALA A 27 12.26 -0.01 4.53
C ALA A 27 12.06 1.13 5.52
N ASN A 28 12.95 2.12 5.49
CA ASN A 28 12.92 3.29 6.35
C ASN A 28 12.88 4.61 5.56
N LEU A 29 12.79 4.52 4.24
CA LEU A 29 12.60 5.64 3.34
C LEU A 29 11.69 5.22 2.19
N ALA A 30 10.77 6.10 1.80
CA ALA A 30 10.00 5.96 0.56
C ALA A 30 10.34 7.13 -0.37
N MET A 31 10.71 6.83 -1.60
CA MET A 31 10.91 7.83 -2.66
C MET A 31 9.80 7.71 -3.70
N ILE A 32 9.16 8.83 -4.02
CA ILE A 32 8.06 8.86 -4.97
C ILE A 32 8.47 9.71 -6.18
N ALA A 33 8.37 9.11 -7.36
CA ALA A 33 8.52 9.79 -8.65
C ALA A 33 7.26 9.55 -9.49
N HIS A 34 7.00 10.42 -10.45
CA HIS A 34 5.83 10.25 -11.33
C HIS A 34 6.08 10.81 -12.73
N SER A 35 5.27 10.31 -13.66
CA SER A 35 5.06 10.84 -15.01
C SER A 35 3.56 11.05 -15.23
N THR A 36 3.17 11.38 -16.46
CA THR A 36 1.74 11.45 -16.83
C THR A 36 1.03 10.11 -16.77
N SER A 37 1.77 9.00 -16.90
CA SER A 37 1.20 7.66 -17.05
C SER A 37 1.42 6.78 -15.83
N GLU A 38 2.41 7.09 -14.99
CA GLU A 38 2.78 6.23 -13.87
C GLU A 38 3.26 7.01 -12.64
N VAL A 39 3.02 6.43 -11.48
CA VAL A 39 3.61 6.79 -10.19
C VAL A 39 4.48 5.63 -9.74
N ILE A 40 5.73 5.91 -9.42
CA ILE A 40 6.72 4.95 -8.96
C ILE A 40 7.01 5.23 -7.49
N ILE A 41 6.88 4.21 -6.66
CA ILE A 41 7.15 4.25 -5.22
C ILE A 41 8.28 3.27 -4.94
N ASP A 42 9.45 3.80 -4.58
CA ASP A 42 10.60 3.02 -4.15
C ASP A 42 10.69 2.98 -2.63
N PHE A 43 10.62 1.77 -2.08
CA PHE A 43 10.89 1.52 -0.67
C PHE A 43 12.36 1.20 -0.50
N VAL A 44 13.07 2.05 0.24
CA VAL A 44 14.52 2.05 0.38
C VAL A 44 14.89 1.70 1.81
N CYS A 45 15.93 0.88 1.96
CA CYS A 45 16.58 0.62 3.23
C CYS A 45 17.95 1.29 3.24
N MET A 46 18.12 2.23 4.17
CA MET A 46 19.38 2.91 4.44
C MET A 46 19.86 2.54 5.85
N MET A 47 21.02 1.88 5.92
CA MET A 47 21.63 1.48 7.19
C MET A 47 22.79 2.42 7.55
N PRO A 48 22.96 2.79 8.83
CA PRO A 48 24.13 3.53 9.27
C PRO A 48 25.44 2.79 8.91
N GLY A 49 26.43 3.53 8.42
CA GLY A 49 27.74 2.98 8.08
C GLY A 49 27.83 2.26 6.72
N LEU A 50 26.72 2.14 5.98
CA LEU A 50 26.75 1.68 4.59
C LEU A 50 26.78 2.88 3.63
N PRO A 51 27.65 2.87 2.60
CA PRO A 51 27.81 4.01 1.70
C PRO A 51 26.67 4.15 0.67
N LYS A 52 25.80 3.15 0.55
CA LYS A 52 24.72 3.12 -0.45
C LYS A 52 23.43 2.62 0.17
N ALA A 53 22.35 3.31 -0.13
CA ALA A 53 21.01 2.86 0.17
C ALA A 53 20.56 1.83 -0.88
N ASN A 54 19.82 0.81 -0.45
CA ASN A 54 19.33 -0.25 -1.33
C ASN A 54 17.82 -0.11 -1.53
N VAL A 55 17.38 -0.08 -2.78
CA VAL A 55 15.94 -0.24 -3.10
C VAL A 55 15.56 -1.67 -2.77
N LYS A 56 14.58 -1.83 -1.89
CA LYS A 56 14.11 -3.11 -1.38
C LYS A 56 12.87 -3.59 -2.11
N SER A 57 12.00 -2.66 -2.50
CA SER A 57 10.84 -2.92 -3.34
C SER A 57 10.52 -1.69 -4.18
N ARG A 58 9.98 -1.90 -5.38
CA ARG A 58 9.45 -0.87 -6.26
C ARG A 58 8.02 -1.23 -6.62
N ILE A 59 7.10 -0.30 -6.39
CA ILE A 59 5.72 -0.41 -6.83
C ILE A 59 5.49 0.64 -7.91
N VAL A 60 4.89 0.23 -9.02
CA VAL A 60 4.53 1.09 -10.15
C VAL A 60 3.01 1.05 -10.29
N MET A 61 2.39 2.22 -10.32
CA MET A 61 0.94 2.35 -10.31
C MET A 61 0.48 3.38 -11.34
N ALA A 62 -0.71 3.18 -11.90
CA ALA A 62 -1.40 4.25 -12.60
C ALA A 62 -1.76 5.38 -11.60
N PRO A 63 -1.74 6.67 -12.02
CA PRO A 63 -1.97 7.81 -11.13
C PRO A 63 -3.28 7.73 -10.33
N GLU A 64 -4.35 7.21 -10.92
CA GLU A 64 -5.65 7.05 -10.27
C GLU A 64 -5.62 6.01 -9.13
N HIS A 65 -4.80 4.97 -9.25
CA HIS A 65 -4.64 3.96 -8.21
C HIS A 65 -3.75 4.49 -7.07
N ALA A 66 -2.70 5.24 -7.40
CA ALA A 66 -1.86 5.91 -6.40
C ALA A 66 -2.68 6.93 -5.57
N LYS A 67 -3.60 7.66 -6.21
CA LYS A 67 -4.52 8.59 -5.51
C LYS A 67 -5.45 7.85 -4.54
N ARG A 68 -6.00 6.70 -4.93
CA ARG A 68 -6.82 5.86 -4.03
C ARG A 68 -6.01 5.34 -2.85
N LEU A 69 -4.77 4.90 -3.10
CA LEU A 69 -3.85 4.46 -2.06
C LEU A 69 -3.57 5.58 -1.05
N LEU A 70 -3.29 6.80 -1.52
CA LEU A 70 -3.05 7.96 -0.64
C LEU A 70 -4.21 8.18 0.34
N TYR A 71 -5.45 8.22 -0.16
CA TYR A 71 -6.62 8.44 0.70
C TYR A 71 -6.84 7.30 1.68
N ALA A 72 -6.70 6.04 1.24
CA ALA A 72 -6.82 4.89 2.11
C ALA A 72 -5.73 4.89 3.20
N LEU A 73 -4.49 5.21 2.84
CA LEU A 73 -3.36 5.25 3.77
C LEU A 73 -3.55 6.36 4.81
N GLN A 74 -3.93 7.57 4.39
CA GLN A 74 -4.19 8.68 5.30
C GLN A 74 -5.28 8.35 6.32
N ASP A 75 -6.39 7.79 5.86
CA ASP A 75 -7.50 7.38 6.74
C ASP A 75 -7.08 6.30 7.74
N ASN A 76 -6.30 5.30 7.31
CA ASN A 76 -5.78 4.26 8.22
C ASN A 76 -4.79 4.81 9.25
N ILE A 77 -3.89 5.72 8.86
CA ILE A 77 -2.96 6.37 9.80
C ILE A 77 -3.74 7.20 10.82
N ASN A 78 -4.69 8.02 10.38
CA ASN A 78 -5.51 8.84 11.28
C ASN A 78 -6.25 7.98 12.31
N ARG A 79 -6.80 6.82 11.90
CA ARG A 79 -7.45 5.88 12.83
C ARG A 79 -6.46 5.26 13.80
N TYR A 80 -5.28 4.91 13.33
CA TYR A 80 -4.22 4.38 14.19
C TYR A 80 -3.83 5.41 15.26
N GLU A 81 -3.57 6.65 14.86
CA GLU A 81 -3.23 7.74 15.79
C GLU A 81 -4.38 8.04 16.77
N HIS A 82 -5.64 7.99 16.32
CA HIS A 82 -6.77 8.17 17.24
C HIS A 82 -6.85 7.09 18.32
N ASN A 83 -6.44 5.86 18.00
CA ASN A 83 -6.55 4.71 18.90
C ASN A 83 -5.30 4.50 19.77
N PHE A 84 -4.13 4.94 19.32
CA PHE A 84 -2.83 4.63 19.93
C PHE A 84 -1.92 5.84 20.17
N GLY A 85 -2.28 7.01 19.64
CA GLY A 85 -1.54 8.27 19.76
C GLY A 85 -2.01 9.16 20.91
#